data_AF-A0A967VP12-F1
#
_entry.id   AF-A0A967VP12-F1
#
_cell.length_a   1.000
_cell.length_b   1.000
_cell.length_c   1.000
_cell.angle_alpha   90.00
_cell.angle_beta   90.00
_cell.angle_gamma   90.00
#
_symmetry.space_group_name_H-M   'P 1'
#
loop_
_entity.id
_entity.type
_entity.pdbx_description
1 polymer ?
#
loop_
_entity_poly.entity_id
_entity_poly.type
_entity_poly.pdbx_seq_one_letter_code
_entity_poly.pdbx_strand_id
1 'polypeptide(L)'
;RALLHHDFKVMPNGNILAIAWESKSLGEARTAGSAPEWTPEQGLWPDMILEIERDGPYGARVVWQWHAWDHLIQDTDPSLPNYGDPSEHPERIDVNGGDRSLPEALTDERIAEFRRIGYVPSDDDEWSPTSDLMHTNAIAYNAELDQIALSVPAFSEIWIIDHSTTTEEAAGHTGGRWGKGGDLLYRWGRPQAYGREQVPGLERSRQHDVRWIPEGMPGAGNLLLYANNVAGEDGMHSEIFELAPPTAADGSYV
;
A
#
# COMPACT_ATOMS: atom_id res chain seq x y z
N ARG A 1 -1.81 12.64 12.92
CA ARG A 1 -1.15 13.64 12.04
C ARG A 1 -0.93 12.95 10.71
N ALA A 2 -1.34 13.54 9.59
CA ALA A 2 -1.10 12.99 8.25
C ALA A 2 0.09 13.70 7.60
N LEU A 3 0.94 12.96 6.88
CA LEU A 3 2.05 13.53 6.09
C LEU A 3 2.00 12.95 4.67
N LEU A 4 1.77 13.81 3.67
CA LEU A 4 1.72 13.38 2.27
C LEU A 4 3.10 12.86 1.82
N HIS A 5 3.13 11.78 1.04
CA HIS A 5 4.36 11.26 0.43
C HIS A 5 4.11 10.70 -0.97
N HIS A 6 5.21 10.64 -1.74
CA HIS A 6 5.34 10.03 -3.06
C HIS A 6 4.42 10.60 -4.16
N ASP A 7 3.12 10.31 -4.13
CA ASP A 7 2.25 10.46 -5.31
C ASP A 7 0.84 10.97 -4.98
N PHE A 8 0.19 11.51 -6.01
CA PHE A 8 -1.19 11.98 -5.97
C PHE A 8 -1.87 11.78 -7.34
N LYS A 9 -3.19 11.67 -7.31
CA LYS A 9 -4.02 11.56 -8.52
C LYS A 9 -5.11 12.61 -8.53
N VAL A 10 -5.13 13.45 -9.57
CA VAL A 10 -6.27 14.34 -9.85
C VAL A 10 -7.40 13.51 -10.44
N MET A 11 -8.57 13.59 -9.81
CA MET A 11 -9.80 12.91 -10.21
C MET A 11 -10.61 13.73 -11.24
N PRO A 12 -11.55 13.12 -11.99
CA PRO A 12 -12.38 13.83 -12.96
C PRO A 12 -13.26 14.95 -12.36
N ASN A 13 -13.64 14.84 -11.09
CA ASN A 13 -14.39 15.87 -10.35
C ASN A 13 -13.50 17.07 -9.92
N GLY A 14 -12.19 16.99 -10.11
CA GLY A 14 -11.21 17.99 -9.71
C GLY A 14 -10.64 17.80 -8.30
N ASN A 15 -11.11 16.81 -7.55
CA ASN A 15 -10.52 16.43 -6.27
C ASN A 15 -9.18 15.73 -6.48
N ILE A 16 -8.40 15.64 -5.40
CA ILE A 16 -7.07 15.02 -5.40
C ILE A 16 -7.10 13.83 -4.43
N LEU A 17 -6.78 12.65 -4.92
CA LEU A 17 -6.37 11.54 -4.08
C LEU A 17 -4.89 11.69 -3.76
N ALA A 18 -4.51 11.60 -2.50
CA ALA A 18 -3.12 11.71 -2.07
C ALA A 18 -2.79 10.59 -1.09
N ILE A 19 -1.59 10.03 -1.26
CA ILE A 19 -1.02 9.05 -0.33
C ILE A 19 -0.44 9.83 0.86
N ALA A 20 -0.73 9.37 2.07
CA ALA A 20 -0.21 9.96 3.29
C ALA A 20 0.14 8.90 4.33
N TRP A 21 1.15 9.17 5.14
CA TRP A 21 1.37 8.42 6.37
C TRP A 21 0.46 8.95 7.47
N GLU A 22 -0.06 8.05 8.29
CA GLU A 22 -0.49 8.37 9.65
C GLU A 22 0.50 7.79 10.67
N SER A 23 0.38 8.19 11.94
CA SER A 23 1.29 7.72 12.99
C SER A 23 0.55 6.87 14.00
N LYS A 24 1.11 5.69 14.30
CA LYS A 24 0.71 4.79 15.37
C LYS A 24 1.86 4.62 16.34
N SER A 25 1.59 4.78 17.63
CA SER A 25 2.56 4.57 18.69
C SER A 25 3.03 3.11 18.77
N LEU A 26 4.14 2.87 19.47
CA LEU A 26 4.60 1.52 19.80
C LEU A 26 3.51 0.67 20.46
N GLY A 27 2.72 1.26 21.38
CA GLY A 27 1.63 0.55 22.06
C GLY A 27 0.50 0.14 21.11
N GLU A 28 0.11 1.02 20.18
CA GLU A 28 -0.87 0.71 19.15
C GLU A 28 -0.35 -0.38 18.21
N ALA A 29 0.90 -0.30 17.77
CA ALA A 29 1.52 -1.32 16.91
C ALA A 29 1.60 -2.69 17.58
N ARG A 30 1.96 -2.74 18.87
CA ARG A 30 1.94 -3.98 19.67
C ARG A 30 0.54 -4.53 19.80
N THR A 31 -0.46 -3.68 20.03
CA THR A 31 -1.87 -4.09 20.15
C THR A 31 -2.41 -4.62 18.83
N ALA A 32 -1.94 -4.09 17.70
CA ALA A 32 -2.29 -4.59 16.36
C ALA A 32 -1.57 -5.90 15.98
N GLY A 33 -0.75 -6.47 16.87
CA GLY A 33 -0.03 -7.72 16.62
C GLY A 33 1.25 -7.56 15.80
N SER A 34 1.79 -6.34 15.67
CA SER A 34 3.09 -6.15 15.01
C SER A 34 4.22 -6.76 15.85
N ALA A 35 5.04 -7.60 15.21
CA ALA A 35 6.05 -8.40 15.89
C ALA A 35 7.18 -7.53 16.49
N PRO A 36 7.79 -7.96 17.62
CA PRO A 36 8.89 -7.27 18.31
C PRO A 36 9.98 -6.70 17.41
N GLU A 37 10.53 -7.56 16.58
CA GLU A 37 11.63 -7.32 15.65
C GLU A 37 11.32 -6.29 14.55
N TRP A 38 10.04 -6.06 14.25
CA TRP A 38 9.60 -5.17 13.19
C TRP A 38 8.95 -3.88 13.69
N THR A 39 8.94 -3.64 15.00
CA THR A 39 8.26 -2.49 15.60
C THR A 39 9.26 -1.63 16.35
N PRO A 40 9.71 -0.50 15.76
CA PRO A 40 10.67 0.39 16.40
C PRO A 40 10.02 1.20 17.53
N GLU A 41 10.84 1.83 18.37
CA GLU A 41 10.38 2.59 19.54
C GLU A 41 9.46 3.76 19.17
N GLN A 42 9.68 4.34 17.98
CA GLN A 42 8.89 5.44 17.42
C GLN A 42 7.50 5.00 16.95
N GLY A 43 7.24 3.68 16.90
CA GLY A 43 6.00 3.10 16.39
C GLY A 43 6.00 2.92 14.87
N LEU A 44 4.82 2.83 14.27
CA LEU A 44 4.63 2.55 12.85
C LEU A 44 3.94 3.71 12.14
N TRP A 45 4.24 3.84 10.86
CA TRP A 45 3.64 4.76 9.91
C TRP A 45 2.96 3.96 8.80
N PRO A 46 1.71 3.52 9.02
CA PRO A 46 0.89 2.94 7.97
C PRO A 46 0.43 4.03 6.98
N ASP A 47 0.11 3.60 5.76
CA ASP A 47 -0.44 4.49 4.76
C ASP A 47 -1.96 4.66 4.92
N MET A 48 -2.41 5.84 4.57
CA MET A 48 -3.80 6.22 4.42
C MET A 48 -3.96 7.00 3.10
N ILE A 49 -5.15 6.96 2.53
CA ILE A 49 -5.49 7.72 1.32
C ILE A 49 -6.45 8.84 1.72
N LEU A 50 -6.19 10.04 1.21
CA LEU A 50 -7.02 11.22 1.41
C LEU A 50 -7.61 11.68 0.08
N GLU A 51 -8.93 11.85 0.00
CA GLU A 51 -9.55 12.66 -1.04
C GLU A 51 -9.67 14.10 -0.56
N ILE A 52 -9.06 15.02 -1.30
CA ILE A 52 -8.97 16.43 -0.95
C ILE A 52 -9.73 17.24 -1.99
N GLU A 53 -10.76 17.95 -1.52
CA GLU A 53 -11.51 18.92 -2.31
C GLU A 53 -10.95 20.31 -2.08
N ARG A 54 -10.84 21.08 -3.17
CA ARG A 54 -10.43 22.49 -3.10
C ARG A 54 -11.53 23.35 -2.49
N ASP A 55 -11.19 24.13 -1.48
CA ASP A 55 -12.06 25.13 -0.86
C ASP A 55 -11.53 26.55 -1.13
N GLY A 56 -11.95 27.13 -2.26
CA GLY A 56 -11.48 28.44 -2.69
C GLY A 56 -10.00 28.46 -3.14
N PRO A 57 -9.35 29.65 -3.19
CA PRO A 57 -8.00 29.79 -3.74
C PRO A 57 -6.89 29.27 -2.83
N TYR A 58 -7.13 29.14 -1.53
CA TYR A 58 -6.11 28.80 -0.53
C TYR A 58 -6.58 27.76 0.50
N GLY A 59 -7.80 27.24 0.38
CA GLY A 59 -8.34 26.24 1.27
C GLY A 59 -8.44 24.88 0.59
N ALA A 60 -8.45 23.85 1.43
CA ALA A 60 -8.70 22.48 1.04
C ALA A 60 -9.38 21.77 2.21
N ARG A 61 -10.26 20.82 1.89
CA ARG A 61 -10.94 19.99 2.88
C ARG A 61 -10.80 18.52 2.49
N VAL A 62 -10.55 17.66 3.48
CA VAL A 62 -10.65 16.22 3.30
C VAL A 62 -12.13 15.86 3.22
N VAL A 63 -12.52 15.13 2.18
CA VAL A 63 -13.93 14.74 1.93
C VAL A 63 -14.16 13.24 1.96
N TRP A 64 -13.09 12.46 1.81
CA TRP A 64 -13.08 11.02 1.98
C TRP A 64 -11.70 10.59 2.48
N GLN A 65 -11.64 9.50 3.24
CA GLN A 65 -10.39 8.91 3.71
C GLN A 65 -10.51 7.39 3.84
N TRP A 66 -9.40 6.70 3.61
CA TRP A 66 -9.23 5.27 3.83
C TRP A 66 -7.94 5.02 4.61
N HIS A 67 -7.96 4.07 5.53
CA HIS A 67 -6.83 3.78 6.42
C HIS A 67 -6.46 2.31 6.30
N ALA A 68 -5.24 2.00 5.85
CA ALA A 68 -4.78 0.61 5.82
C ALA A 68 -4.86 -0.07 7.20
N TRP A 69 -4.71 0.73 8.26
CA TRP A 69 -4.77 0.29 9.65
C TRP A 69 -6.11 -0.35 10.05
N ASP A 70 -7.23 0.05 9.43
CA ASP A 70 -8.55 -0.48 9.74
C ASP A 70 -8.76 -1.89 9.18
N HIS A 71 -7.93 -2.31 8.22
CA HIS A 71 -8.05 -3.58 7.49
C HIS A 71 -6.99 -4.60 7.87
N LEU A 72 -6.32 -4.40 9.01
CA LEU A 72 -5.27 -5.30 9.47
C LEU A 72 -5.80 -6.67 9.90
N ILE A 73 -4.95 -7.68 9.78
CA ILE A 73 -5.03 -9.03 10.35
C ILE A 73 -3.66 -9.41 10.94
N GLN A 74 -3.64 -10.34 11.90
CA GLN A 74 -2.42 -10.89 12.47
C GLN A 74 -2.67 -12.31 12.99
N ASP A 75 -1.65 -13.18 12.96
CA ASP A 75 -1.72 -14.57 13.44
C ASP A 75 -0.74 -14.87 14.58
N THR A 76 -0.14 -13.82 15.17
CA THR A 76 0.95 -13.93 16.14
C THR A 76 0.46 -14.12 17.58
N ASP A 77 -0.65 -13.48 17.95
CA ASP A 77 -1.20 -13.55 19.31
C ASP A 77 -2.74 -13.66 19.29
N PRO A 78 -3.32 -14.81 19.68
CA PRO A 78 -4.77 -15.01 19.71
C PRO A 78 -5.53 -14.17 20.74
N SER A 79 -4.83 -13.48 21.64
CA SER A 79 -5.46 -12.59 22.63
C SER A 79 -5.59 -11.15 22.14
N LEU A 80 -4.94 -10.78 21.04
CA LEU A 80 -4.98 -9.44 20.47
C LEU A 80 -6.12 -9.29 19.44
N PRO A 81 -6.58 -8.05 19.18
CA PRO A 81 -7.52 -7.77 18.09
C PRO A 81 -7.06 -8.31 16.74
N ASN A 82 -8.03 -8.50 15.83
CA ASN A 82 -7.81 -8.92 14.44
C ASN A 82 -7.01 -10.23 14.30
N TYR A 83 -7.07 -11.11 15.30
CA TYR A 83 -6.45 -12.44 15.20
C TYR A 83 -7.18 -13.31 14.17
N GLY A 84 -6.43 -13.87 13.23
CA GLY A 84 -6.92 -14.79 12.22
C GLY A 84 -5.80 -15.24 11.29
N ASP A 85 -6.07 -16.22 10.43
CA ASP A 85 -5.11 -16.71 9.43
C ASP A 85 -5.12 -15.80 8.19
N PRO A 86 -4.02 -15.08 7.87
CA PRO A 86 -3.96 -14.22 6.70
C PRO A 86 -4.23 -14.94 5.37
N SER A 87 -3.95 -16.24 5.28
CA SER A 87 -4.13 -17.02 4.05
C SER A 87 -5.59 -17.25 3.69
N GLU A 88 -6.46 -17.25 4.70
CA GLU A 88 -7.91 -17.35 4.60
C GLU A 88 -8.59 -15.97 4.42
N HIS A 89 -7.84 -14.89 4.59
CA HIS A 89 -8.31 -13.51 4.52
C HIS A 89 -7.47 -12.64 3.55
N PRO A 90 -7.40 -12.99 2.25
CA PRO A 90 -6.61 -12.23 1.28
C PRO A 90 -7.06 -10.77 1.12
N GLU A 91 -8.30 -10.44 1.51
CA GLU A 91 -8.86 -9.09 1.56
C GLU A 91 -8.29 -8.23 2.71
N ARG A 92 -7.56 -8.84 3.66
CA ARG A 92 -6.98 -8.18 4.83
C ARG A 92 -5.47 -8.03 4.68
N ILE A 93 -4.91 -7.10 5.46
CA ILE A 93 -3.50 -6.74 5.43
C ILE A 93 -2.81 -7.34 6.66
N ASP A 94 -1.94 -8.32 6.46
CA ASP A 94 -1.10 -8.80 7.55
C ASP A 94 -0.11 -7.70 7.96
N VAL A 95 -0.20 -7.23 9.20
CA VAL A 95 0.69 -6.20 9.75
C VAL A 95 2.17 -6.63 9.74
N ASN A 96 2.43 -7.94 9.73
CA ASN A 96 3.75 -8.54 9.64
C ASN A 96 4.11 -9.02 8.23
N GLY A 97 3.18 -8.89 7.28
CA GLY A 97 3.31 -9.43 5.93
C GLY A 97 4.29 -8.69 5.04
N GLY A 98 4.71 -7.47 5.38
CA GLY A 98 5.64 -6.65 4.59
C GLY A 98 7.13 -7.01 4.80
N ASP A 99 7.91 -7.05 3.71
CA ASP A 99 9.37 -7.13 3.75
C ASP A 99 9.98 -5.74 3.95
N ARG A 100 10.07 -5.39 5.22
CA ARG A 100 10.72 -4.20 5.75
C ARG A 100 12.21 -4.41 6.00
N SER A 101 12.79 -5.49 5.46
CA SER A 101 14.24 -5.63 5.53
C SER A 101 14.88 -4.45 4.81
N LEU A 102 15.76 -3.77 5.54
CA LEU A 102 16.73 -2.91 4.90
C LEU A 102 17.57 -3.81 3.99
N PRO A 103 17.94 -3.35 2.77
CA PRO A 103 18.96 -4.03 1.98
C PRO A 103 20.15 -4.34 2.90
N GLU A 104 20.68 -5.57 2.84
CA GLU A 104 21.71 -6.11 3.76
C GLU A 104 22.52 -5.01 4.43
N ALA A 105 22.18 -4.74 5.70
CA ALA A 105 22.72 -3.69 6.56
C ALA A 105 23.24 -2.47 5.78
N LEU A 106 22.37 -1.48 5.53
CA LEU A 106 22.82 -0.13 5.19
C LEU A 106 23.91 0.25 6.20
N THR A 107 25.17 0.19 5.76
CA THR A 107 26.29 0.55 6.61
C THR A 107 26.12 2.02 7.00
N ASP A 108 26.65 2.44 8.15
CA ASP A 108 26.65 3.85 8.53
C ASP A 108 27.19 4.75 7.40
N GLU A 109 28.11 4.22 6.59
CA GLU A 109 28.66 4.87 5.41
C GLU A 109 27.64 5.03 4.27
N ARG A 110 26.81 4.01 4.00
CA ARG A 110 25.73 4.09 3.01
C ARG A 110 24.61 5.02 3.48
N ILE A 111 24.29 5.00 4.77
CA ILE A 111 23.34 5.94 5.39
C ILE A 111 23.87 7.37 5.25
N ALA A 112 25.15 7.61 5.53
CA ALA A 112 25.78 8.91 5.36
C ALA A 112 25.86 9.37 3.89
N GLU A 113 25.98 8.45 2.94
CA GLU A 113 25.85 8.75 1.51
C GLU A 113 24.42 9.17 1.16
N PHE A 114 23.42 8.39 1.58
CA PHE A 114 22.01 8.71 1.36
C PHE A 114 21.58 10.02 2.02
N ARG A 115 22.13 10.35 3.19
CA ARG A 115 21.97 11.68 3.82
C ARG A 115 22.59 12.81 3.01
N ARG A 116 23.80 12.60 2.47
CA ARG A 116 24.48 13.61 1.64
C ARG A 116 23.72 13.94 0.36
N ILE A 117 22.99 12.97 -0.20
CA ILE A 117 22.17 13.19 -1.39
C ILE A 117 20.70 13.51 -1.05
N GLY A 118 20.36 13.68 0.23
CA GLY A 118 19.02 14.04 0.71
C GLY A 118 17.99 12.91 0.63
N TYR A 119 18.42 11.66 0.40
CA TYR A 119 17.55 10.48 0.38
C TYR A 119 17.18 9.99 1.79
N VAL A 120 18.00 10.31 2.80
CA VAL A 120 17.69 10.11 4.23
C VAL A 120 17.72 11.47 4.93
N PRO A 121 16.70 11.84 5.73
CA PRO A 121 16.70 13.10 6.49
C PRO A 121 17.89 13.24 7.45
N SER A 122 18.25 14.47 7.82
CA SER A 122 19.32 14.76 8.79
C SER A 122 18.96 14.28 10.20
N ASP A 123 19.97 14.03 11.03
CA ASP A 123 19.93 13.39 12.37
C ASP A 123 19.02 14.03 13.44
N ASP A 124 18.26 15.09 13.11
CA ASP A 124 17.43 15.83 14.06
C ASP A 124 16.01 15.28 14.22
N ASP A 125 15.61 14.30 13.39
CA ASP A 125 14.31 13.64 13.49
C ASP A 125 14.48 12.16 13.81
N GLU A 126 13.70 11.68 14.79
CA GLU A 126 13.53 10.27 15.17
C GLU A 126 12.91 9.47 14.02
N TRP A 127 13.62 9.34 12.90
CA TRP A 127 13.20 8.62 11.71
C TRP A 127 13.80 7.22 11.73
N SER A 128 12.96 6.22 11.94
CA SER A 128 13.34 4.84 11.65
C SER A 128 12.82 4.47 10.26
N PRO A 129 13.69 4.05 9.31
CA PRO A 129 13.22 3.50 8.03
C PRO A 129 12.32 2.27 8.22
N THR A 130 12.35 1.63 9.39
CA THR A 130 11.49 0.49 9.73
C THR A 130 10.11 0.90 10.26
N SER A 131 9.87 2.20 10.51
CA SER A 131 8.55 2.71 10.87
C SER A 131 7.62 2.76 9.67
N ASP A 132 8.15 2.98 8.46
CA ASP A 132 7.36 2.97 7.23
C ASP A 132 6.86 1.55 6.93
N LEU A 133 5.56 1.32 7.15
CA LEU A 133 4.99 -0.02 7.12
C LEU A 133 4.82 -0.54 5.69
N MET A 134 4.41 0.35 4.79
CA MET A 134 3.87 0.00 3.47
C MET A 134 4.67 0.62 2.33
N HIS A 135 5.20 1.83 2.53
CA HIS A 135 5.94 2.60 1.53
C HIS A 135 5.17 2.82 0.22
N THR A 136 3.83 3.00 0.28
CA THR A 136 3.02 3.15 -0.94
C THR A 136 3.55 4.31 -1.78
N ASN A 137 3.82 4.03 -3.06
CA ASN A 137 4.62 4.93 -3.90
C ASN A 137 3.93 5.36 -5.19
N ALA A 138 2.77 4.81 -5.51
CA ALA A 138 1.97 5.20 -6.66
C ALA A 138 0.49 4.98 -6.40
N ILE A 139 -0.33 5.88 -6.94
CA ILE A 139 -1.79 5.84 -6.84
C ILE A 139 -2.44 6.09 -8.20
N ALA A 140 -3.35 5.21 -8.60
CA ALA A 140 -4.17 5.38 -9.79
C ALA A 140 -5.65 5.31 -9.44
N TYR A 141 -6.49 5.96 -10.25
CA TYR A 141 -7.95 5.97 -10.10
C TYR A 141 -8.62 5.54 -11.39
N ASN A 142 -9.54 4.58 -11.29
CA ASN A 142 -10.42 4.14 -12.36
C ASN A 142 -11.81 4.71 -12.13
N ALA A 143 -12.20 5.71 -12.94
CA ALA A 143 -13.46 6.43 -12.79
C ALA A 143 -14.69 5.62 -13.19
N GLU A 144 -14.55 4.61 -14.06
CA GLU A 144 -15.67 3.77 -14.47
C GLU A 144 -16.09 2.82 -13.36
N LEU A 145 -15.08 2.19 -12.75
CA LEU A 145 -15.27 1.22 -11.67
C LEU A 145 -15.35 1.85 -10.28
N ASP A 146 -14.93 3.11 -10.16
CA ASP A 146 -14.76 3.84 -8.90
C ASP A 146 -13.83 3.10 -7.93
N GLN A 147 -12.65 2.75 -8.45
CA GLN A 147 -11.64 1.96 -7.76
C GLN A 147 -10.30 2.71 -7.74
N ILE A 148 -9.51 2.46 -6.70
CA ILE A 148 -8.15 2.97 -6.56
C ILE A 148 -7.17 1.81 -6.61
N ALA A 149 -6.10 1.93 -7.40
CA ALA A 149 -4.97 1.00 -7.39
C ALA A 149 -3.79 1.65 -6.68
N LEU A 150 -3.14 0.88 -5.82
CA LEU A 150 -2.00 1.28 -5.01
C LEU A 150 -0.81 0.36 -5.31
N SER A 151 0.37 0.95 -5.43
CA SER A 151 1.63 0.20 -5.49
C SER A 151 2.28 0.22 -4.11
N VAL A 152 2.43 -0.96 -3.49
CA VAL A 152 2.86 -1.14 -2.09
C VAL A 152 4.19 -1.94 -2.05
N PRO A 153 5.35 -1.26 -2.13
CA PRO A 153 6.65 -1.90 -2.34
C PRO A 153 7.14 -2.70 -1.14
N ALA A 154 6.83 -2.28 0.09
CA ALA A 154 7.20 -3.05 1.28
C ALA A 154 6.54 -4.43 1.25
N PHE A 155 5.34 -4.54 0.68
CA PHE A 155 4.65 -5.81 0.48
C PHE A 155 5.02 -6.48 -0.85
N SER A 156 5.65 -5.75 -1.77
CA SER A 156 5.86 -6.17 -3.17
C SER A 156 4.54 -6.54 -3.85
N GLU A 157 3.50 -5.74 -3.58
CA GLU A 157 2.14 -5.99 -4.07
C GLU A 157 1.46 -4.74 -4.63
N ILE A 158 0.60 -4.98 -5.62
CA ILE A 158 -0.44 -4.06 -6.05
C ILE A 158 -1.72 -4.37 -5.31
N TRP A 159 -2.37 -3.35 -4.75
CA TRP A 159 -3.67 -3.46 -4.09
C TRP A 159 -4.73 -2.65 -4.82
N ILE A 160 -5.97 -3.10 -4.77
CA ILE A 160 -7.13 -2.38 -5.30
C ILE A 160 -8.19 -2.25 -4.21
N ILE A 161 -8.68 -1.04 -4.00
CA ILE A 161 -9.68 -0.69 -2.98
C ILE A 161 -10.89 0.03 -3.59
N ASP A 162 -12.02 -0.03 -2.88
CA ASP A 162 -13.29 0.59 -3.27
C ASP A 162 -13.34 2.07 -2.85
N HIS A 163 -13.38 2.98 -3.84
CA HIS A 163 -13.54 4.41 -3.59
C HIS A 163 -15.01 4.84 -3.53
N SER A 164 -15.95 4.02 -4.00
CA SER A 164 -17.38 4.36 -3.97
C SER A 164 -18.02 4.34 -2.58
N THR A 165 -17.21 4.01 -1.57
CA THR A 165 -17.56 3.99 -0.14
C THR A 165 -17.72 5.41 0.42
N THR A 166 -18.53 5.58 1.46
CA THR A 166 -18.33 6.73 2.38
C THR A 166 -17.09 6.50 3.25
N THR A 167 -16.58 7.54 3.92
CA THR A 167 -15.49 7.39 4.91
C THR A 167 -15.82 6.33 5.97
N GLU A 168 -17.07 6.27 6.43
CA GLU A 168 -17.51 5.30 7.44
C GLU A 168 -17.54 3.87 6.89
N GLU A 169 -17.97 3.68 5.63
CA GLU A 169 -17.91 2.38 4.96
C GLU A 169 -16.47 1.97 4.66
N ALA A 170 -15.61 2.91 4.28
CA ALA A 170 -14.19 2.70 4.02
C ALA A 170 -13.43 2.25 5.27
N ALA A 171 -13.83 2.68 6.48
CA ALA A 171 -13.27 2.18 7.73
C ALA A 171 -13.78 0.78 8.13
N GLY A 172 -14.79 0.25 7.42
CA GLY A 172 -15.43 -1.03 7.70
C GLY A 172 -15.13 -2.11 6.65
N HIS A 173 -15.82 -3.24 6.80
CA HIS A 173 -15.64 -4.45 5.96
C HIS A 173 -16.86 -4.73 5.07
N THR A 174 -17.79 -3.77 5.00
CA THR A 174 -19.04 -3.87 4.24
C THR A 174 -19.44 -2.49 3.73
N GLY A 175 -20.16 -2.44 2.61
CA GLY A 175 -20.56 -1.18 1.98
C GLY A 175 -19.80 -0.92 0.69
N GLY A 176 -20.01 0.24 0.09
CA GLY A 176 -19.52 0.55 -1.25
C GLY A 176 -20.21 -0.29 -2.35
N ARG A 177 -19.89 0.02 -3.60
CA ARG A 177 -20.40 -0.66 -4.80
C ARG A 177 -20.02 -2.14 -4.81
N TRP A 178 -18.87 -2.48 -4.24
CA TRP A 178 -18.30 -3.83 -4.27
C TRP A 178 -18.57 -4.63 -2.99
N GLY A 179 -19.27 -4.04 -2.01
CA GLY A 179 -19.78 -4.72 -0.83
C GLY A 179 -18.73 -5.08 0.23
N LYS A 180 -17.47 -4.66 0.06
CA LYS A 180 -16.33 -4.99 0.94
C LYS A 180 -15.90 -3.85 1.87
N GLY A 181 -16.59 -2.71 1.85
CA GLY A 181 -16.11 -1.53 2.59
C GLY A 181 -14.72 -1.15 2.10
N GLY A 182 -13.78 -0.92 3.03
CA GLY A 182 -12.37 -0.64 2.68
C GLY A 182 -11.45 -1.85 2.58
N ASP A 183 -11.95 -3.08 2.77
CA ASP A 183 -11.13 -4.28 2.57
C ASP A 183 -10.67 -4.39 1.11
N LEU A 184 -9.54 -5.07 0.87
CA LEU A 184 -8.97 -5.17 -0.48
C LEU A 184 -9.95 -5.89 -1.42
N LEU A 185 -10.23 -5.25 -2.56
CA LEU A 185 -10.99 -5.87 -3.65
C LEU A 185 -10.13 -6.92 -4.34
N TYR A 186 -8.84 -6.61 -4.52
CA TYR A 186 -7.86 -7.47 -5.18
C TYR A 186 -6.44 -7.12 -4.73
N ARG A 187 -5.56 -8.11 -4.80
CA ARG A 187 -4.11 -7.95 -4.63
C ARG A 187 -3.35 -8.83 -5.63
N TRP A 188 -2.20 -8.35 -6.07
CA TRP A 188 -1.27 -9.10 -6.91
C TRP A 188 0.17 -8.85 -6.48
N GLY A 189 1.03 -9.85 -6.55
CA GLY A 189 2.44 -9.71 -6.19
C GLY A 189 2.91 -10.89 -5.37
N ARG A 190 3.22 -10.66 -4.10
CA ARG A 190 3.85 -11.64 -3.19
C ARG A 190 2.85 -12.37 -2.28
N PRO A 191 2.50 -13.63 -2.56
CA PRO A 191 1.48 -14.32 -1.76
C PRO A 191 1.87 -14.63 -0.32
N GLN A 192 3.17 -14.76 0.02
CA GLN A 192 3.58 -14.92 1.42
C GLN A 192 3.28 -13.70 2.28
N ALA A 193 3.05 -12.53 1.70
CA ALA A 193 2.64 -11.36 2.47
C ALA A 193 1.27 -11.54 3.15
N TYR A 194 0.55 -12.62 2.82
CA TYR A 194 -0.67 -13.05 3.48
C TYR A 194 -0.71 -14.59 3.58
N GLY A 195 0.43 -15.23 3.84
CA GLY A 195 0.47 -16.66 4.22
C GLY A 195 0.22 -17.69 3.09
N ARG A 196 0.32 -17.31 1.81
CA ARG A 196 0.20 -18.24 0.67
C ARG A 196 1.54 -18.62 0.04
N GLU A 197 1.57 -19.69 -0.76
CA GLU A 197 2.78 -20.17 -1.43
C GLU A 197 3.42 -19.12 -2.35
N GLN A 198 4.76 -19.00 -2.33
CA GLN A 198 5.49 -18.06 -3.18
C GLN A 198 5.31 -18.36 -4.65
N VAL A 199 5.19 -17.28 -5.42
CA VAL A 199 5.36 -17.32 -6.88
C VAL A 199 6.79 -16.88 -7.21
N PRO A 200 7.64 -17.75 -7.80
CA PRO A 200 9.00 -17.40 -8.18
C PRO A 200 9.08 -16.11 -9.00
N GLY A 201 9.96 -15.20 -8.62
CA GLY A 201 10.22 -13.92 -9.30
C GLY A 201 9.46 -12.72 -8.73
N LEU A 202 8.47 -12.94 -7.85
CA LEU A 202 7.67 -11.87 -7.23
C LEU A 202 8.00 -11.66 -5.73
N GLU A 203 9.03 -12.31 -5.20
CA GLU A 203 9.42 -12.25 -3.78
C GLU A 203 9.67 -10.82 -3.29
N ARG A 204 10.31 -10.00 -4.14
CA ARG A 204 10.88 -8.70 -3.78
C ARG A 204 10.80 -7.67 -4.90
N SER A 205 9.79 -7.77 -5.75
CA SER A 205 9.64 -6.91 -6.94
C SER A 205 9.78 -5.42 -6.60
N ARG A 206 9.34 -4.97 -5.40
CA ARG A 206 9.39 -3.58 -4.91
C ARG A 206 8.94 -2.59 -5.99
N GLN A 207 7.83 -2.94 -6.62
CA GLN A 207 7.32 -2.29 -7.82
C GLN A 207 6.93 -0.82 -7.59
N HIS A 208 6.87 -0.09 -8.69
CA HIS A 208 6.47 1.31 -8.78
C HIS A 208 5.43 1.50 -9.88
N ASP A 209 4.75 2.64 -9.81
CA ASP A 209 4.00 3.24 -10.91
C ASP A 209 2.87 2.35 -11.46
N VAL A 210 2.02 1.83 -10.57
CA VAL A 210 0.82 1.12 -11.01
C VAL A 210 -0.14 2.05 -11.74
N ARG A 211 -0.63 1.63 -12.91
CA ARG A 211 -1.62 2.37 -13.70
C ARG A 211 -2.53 1.42 -14.47
N TRP A 212 -3.82 1.77 -14.58
CA TRP A 212 -4.66 1.15 -15.60
C TRP A 212 -4.26 1.62 -16.99
N ILE A 213 -4.23 0.71 -17.95
CA ILE A 213 -4.11 1.02 -19.36
C ILE A 213 -5.42 1.69 -19.81
N PRO A 214 -5.36 2.93 -20.37
CA PRO A 214 -6.56 3.67 -20.78
C PRO A 214 -7.34 2.98 -21.90
N GLU A 215 -8.63 3.29 -22.00
CA GLU A 215 -9.47 2.89 -23.13
C GLU A 215 -8.85 3.32 -24.47
N GLY A 216 -8.97 2.46 -25.49
CA GLY A 216 -8.44 2.70 -26.83
C GLY A 216 -6.95 2.34 -27.01
N MET A 217 -6.26 1.92 -25.96
CA MET A 217 -4.90 1.37 -26.03
C MET A 217 -4.92 -0.17 -26.06
N PRO A 218 -3.92 -0.83 -26.67
CA PRO A 218 -3.73 -2.27 -26.51
C PRO A 218 -3.61 -2.63 -25.02
N GLY A 219 -4.39 -3.61 -24.56
CA GLY A 219 -4.44 -3.99 -23.15
C GLY A 219 -5.34 -3.11 -22.28
N ALA A 220 -6.19 -2.23 -22.86
CA ALA A 220 -7.12 -1.40 -22.09
C ALA A 220 -7.83 -2.18 -20.96
N GLY A 221 -7.81 -1.62 -19.75
CA GLY A 221 -8.34 -2.26 -18.54
C GLY A 221 -7.33 -3.10 -17.76
N ASN A 222 -6.22 -3.53 -18.38
CA ASN A 222 -5.09 -4.16 -17.68
C ASN A 222 -4.35 -3.13 -16.81
N LEU A 223 -3.51 -3.62 -15.90
CA LEU A 223 -2.59 -2.82 -15.11
C LEU A 223 -1.18 -2.91 -15.69
N LEU A 224 -0.49 -1.76 -15.76
CA LEU A 224 0.95 -1.69 -15.97
C LEU A 224 1.63 -1.34 -14.65
N LEU A 225 2.81 -1.92 -14.44
CA LEU A 225 3.70 -1.56 -13.33
C LEU A 225 5.17 -1.78 -13.71
N TYR A 226 6.06 -1.07 -13.03
CA TYR A 226 7.50 -1.23 -13.12
C TYR A 226 8.00 -2.02 -11.92
N ALA A 227 8.44 -3.27 -12.11
CA ALA A 227 9.04 -4.06 -11.05
C ALA A 227 10.55 -3.80 -10.98
N ASN A 228 11.04 -3.34 -9.84
CA ASN A 228 12.41 -2.87 -9.67
C ASN A 228 13.40 -4.02 -9.50
N ASN A 229 13.03 -5.06 -8.74
CA ASN A 229 13.92 -6.17 -8.38
C ASN A 229 13.27 -7.53 -8.72
N VAL A 230 13.24 -7.85 -10.02
CA VAL A 230 12.87 -9.18 -10.48
C VAL A 230 14.13 -10.05 -10.51
N ALA A 231 14.02 -11.27 -9.98
CA ALA A 231 15.11 -12.24 -10.02
C ALA A 231 15.21 -12.89 -11.40
N GLY A 232 16.38 -12.79 -12.04
CA GLY A 232 16.70 -13.48 -13.29
C GLY A 232 17.93 -14.39 -13.16
N GLU A 233 18.21 -15.16 -14.21
CA GLU A 233 19.38 -16.07 -14.27
C GLU A 233 20.71 -15.31 -14.12
N ASP A 234 20.79 -14.08 -14.65
CA ASP A 234 21.98 -13.23 -14.63
C ASP A 234 22.03 -12.25 -13.44
N GLY A 235 21.11 -12.37 -12.48
CA GLY A 235 20.98 -11.50 -11.32
C GLY A 235 19.68 -10.70 -11.28
N MET A 236 19.66 -9.64 -10.47
CA MET A 236 18.49 -8.78 -10.33
C MET A 236 18.40 -7.79 -11.50
N HIS A 237 17.21 -7.64 -12.05
CA HIS A 237 16.91 -6.66 -13.10
C HIS A 237 15.54 -6.04 -12.87
N SER A 238 15.22 -5.03 -13.69
CA SER A 238 13.89 -4.44 -13.70
C SER A 238 13.07 -4.92 -14.89
N GLU A 239 11.77 -5.08 -14.69
CA GLU A 239 10.82 -5.49 -15.72
C GLU A 239 9.57 -4.61 -15.69
N ILE A 240 8.86 -4.56 -16.82
CA ILE A 240 7.53 -3.99 -16.89
C ILE A 240 6.55 -5.16 -16.98
N PHE A 241 5.59 -5.22 -16.07
CA PHE A 241 4.49 -6.17 -16.14
C PHE A 241 3.24 -5.51 -16.68
N GLU A 242 2.58 -6.21 -17.61
CA GLU A 242 1.18 -6.00 -17.94
C GLU A 242 0.37 -7.12 -17.29
N LEU A 243 -0.56 -6.75 -16.42
CA LEU A 243 -1.41 -7.67 -15.69
C LEU A 243 -2.85 -7.51 -16.18
N ALA A 244 -3.44 -8.59 -16.66
CA ALA A 244 -4.89 -8.68 -16.79
C ALA A 244 -5.45 -9.21 -15.45
N PRO A 245 -6.03 -8.37 -14.57
CA PRO A 245 -6.61 -8.86 -13.33
C PRO A 245 -7.79 -9.78 -13.66
N PRO A 246 -8.06 -10.81 -12.85
CA PRO A 246 -9.17 -11.71 -13.09
C PRO A 246 -10.48 -10.98 -12.77
N THR A 247 -11.05 -10.29 -13.77
CA THR A 247 -12.27 -9.50 -13.61
C THR A 247 -13.46 -10.16 -14.30
N ALA A 248 -14.61 -10.13 -13.64
CA ALA A 248 -15.90 -10.44 -14.24
C ALA A 248 -16.37 -9.25 -15.12
N ALA A 249 -17.44 -9.48 -15.89
CA ALA A 249 -17.96 -8.48 -16.84
C ALA A 249 -18.44 -7.18 -16.18
N ASP A 250 -18.78 -7.23 -14.89
CA ASP A 250 -19.18 -6.05 -14.12
C ASP A 250 -18.00 -5.29 -13.51
N GLY A 251 -16.77 -5.83 -13.56
CA GLY A 251 -15.56 -5.26 -12.96
C GLY A 251 -15.21 -5.80 -11.57
N SER A 252 -15.98 -6.75 -11.04
CA SER A 252 -15.63 -7.46 -9.80
C SER A 252 -14.46 -8.44 -10.02
N TYR A 253 -13.65 -8.66 -9.00
CA TYR A 253 -12.50 -9.58 -9.06
C TYR A 253 -12.93 -11.01 -8.67
N VAL A 254 -12.42 -12.02 -9.38
CA VAL A 254 -12.75 -13.45 -9.20
C VAL A 254 -11.58 -14.29 -8.70
#